data_AF-A0A2E9K084-F1
#
_entry.id   AF-A0A2E9K084-F1
#
_cell.length_a   1.000
_cell.length_b   1.000
_cell.length_c   1.000
_cell.angle_alpha   90.00
_cell.angle_beta   90.00
_cell.angle_gamma   90.00
#
_symmetry.space_group_name_H-M   'P 1'
#
loop_
_entity.id
_entity.type
_entity.pdbx_description
1 polymer ?
#
loop_
_entity_poly.entity_id
_entity_poly.type
_entity_poly.pdbx_seq_one_letter_code
_entity_poly.pdbx_strand_id
1 'polypeptide(L)'
;MHGSARAAVCAVLWLSLPVLADVEQNATLERGRYLAETIALCAQCHSAPNNAIDGRPPIIANYAGIDCPVWGNNDNPRGKDSVDFVTSKLCEPNITPDPVTGIGGWSKADIIRAFRDGLRPDGAPLHPNMWLNLHALSDEDADAIAGYILTLPPVVHEQPGRGRVLSERIYKVSLATLSPSSAKTPDRSDEAVYGKYLTDIGRCRYCHTPNDA
;
A
#
# COMPACT_ATOMS: atom_id res chain seq x y z
N MET A 1 1.74 -54.25 40.53
CA MET A 1 2.09 -52.82 40.67
C MET A 1 2.94 -52.42 39.46
N HIS A 2 2.34 -51.91 38.39
CA HIS A 2 3.06 -51.35 37.23
C HIS A 2 2.34 -50.08 36.79
N GLY A 3 3.07 -48.96 36.78
CA GLY A 3 2.54 -47.62 36.58
C GLY A 3 2.31 -47.26 35.12
N SER A 4 1.21 -46.56 34.86
CA SER A 4 0.92 -45.84 33.63
C SER A 4 0.85 -44.35 33.96
N ALA A 5 1.91 -43.61 33.64
CA ALA A 5 1.95 -42.15 33.70
C ALA A 5 2.58 -41.64 32.39
N ARG A 6 1.87 -41.85 31.27
CA ARG A 6 2.19 -41.25 29.96
C ARG A 6 0.89 -40.89 29.25
N ALA A 7 0.22 -39.83 29.68
CA ALA A 7 -0.92 -39.27 28.94
C ALA A 7 -1.10 -37.75 29.06
N ALA A 8 -0.39 -37.05 29.95
CA ALA A 8 -0.70 -35.65 30.27
C ALA A 8 0.04 -34.59 29.42
N VAL A 9 1.03 -34.97 28.60
CA VAL A 9 1.88 -33.97 27.89
C VAL A 9 1.29 -33.49 26.56
N CYS A 10 0.36 -34.23 25.94
CA CYS A 10 -0.20 -33.83 24.63
C CYS A 10 -1.31 -32.78 24.70
N ALA A 11 -2.05 -32.66 25.81
CA ALA A 11 -3.25 -31.80 25.87
C ALA A 11 -2.92 -30.29 25.96
N VAL A 12 -1.78 -29.92 26.56
CA VAL A 12 -1.37 -28.51 26.71
C VAL A 12 -0.93 -27.91 25.37
N LEU A 13 -0.34 -28.72 24.49
CA LEU A 13 0.17 -28.29 23.19
C LEU A 13 -0.93 -27.91 22.19
N TRP A 14 -2.14 -28.46 22.31
CA TRP A 14 -3.24 -28.20 21.37
C TRP A 14 -3.98 -26.88 21.65
N LEU A 15 -4.03 -26.44 22.91
CA LEU A 15 -4.65 -25.16 23.28
C LEU A 15 -3.74 -23.96 23.00
N SER A 16 -2.42 -24.16 22.93
CA SER A 16 -1.46 -23.08 22.67
C SER A 16 -1.32 -22.69 21.19
N LEU A 17 -1.59 -23.61 20.26
CA LEU A 17 -1.45 -23.36 18.82
C LEU A 17 -2.39 -22.26 18.28
N PRO A 18 -3.71 -22.27 18.56
CA PRO A 18 -4.60 -21.21 18.05
C PRO A 18 -4.23 -19.84 18.63
N VAL A 19 -3.83 -19.77 19.91
CA VAL A 19 -3.40 -18.52 20.54
C VAL A 19 -2.13 -17.95 19.89
N LEU A 20 -1.16 -18.80 19.57
CA LEU A 20 0.06 -18.36 18.88
C LEU A 20 -0.23 -17.85 17.47
N ALA A 21 -1.11 -18.53 16.73
CA ALA A 21 -1.53 -18.09 15.39
C ALA A 21 -2.26 -16.75 15.42
N ASP A 22 -3.16 -16.54 16.40
CA ASP A 22 -3.85 -15.25 16.58
C ASP A 22 -2.85 -14.13 16.93
N VAL A 23 -1.85 -14.41 17.78
CA VAL A 23 -0.80 -13.44 18.11
C VAL A 23 0.04 -13.08 16.89
N GLU A 24 0.43 -14.06 16.07
CA GLU A 24 1.21 -13.85 14.85
C GLU A 24 0.40 -13.08 13.79
N GLN A 25 -0.88 -13.42 13.62
CA GLN A 25 -1.78 -12.71 12.71
C GLN A 25 -2.00 -11.26 13.16
N ASN A 26 -2.26 -11.03 14.44
CA ASN A 26 -2.38 -9.68 14.99
C ASN A 26 -1.09 -8.88 14.85
N ALA A 27 0.07 -9.50 15.09
CA ALA A 27 1.36 -8.84 14.88
C ALA A 27 1.58 -8.47 13.40
N THR A 28 1.15 -9.33 12.47
CA THR A 28 1.22 -9.07 11.02
C THR A 28 0.27 -7.94 10.61
N LEU A 29 -0.94 -7.89 11.15
CA LEU A 29 -1.89 -6.80 10.88
C LEU A 29 -1.41 -5.47 11.45
N GLU A 30 -0.90 -5.45 12.69
CA GLU A 30 -0.32 -4.25 13.28
C GLU A 30 0.92 -3.76 12.51
N ARG A 31 1.75 -4.70 12.03
CA ARG A 31 2.87 -4.40 11.15
C ARG A 31 2.39 -3.74 9.85
N GLY A 32 1.37 -4.31 9.23
CA GLY A 32 0.74 -3.80 8.01
C GLY A 32 0.18 -2.40 8.20
N ARG A 33 -0.55 -2.18 9.31
CA ARG A 33 -1.09 -0.87 9.71
C ARG A 33 0.02 0.15 9.89
N TYR A 34 1.05 -0.15 10.70
CA TYR A 34 2.19 0.72 10.91
C TYR A 34 2.83 1.16 9.59
N LEU A 35 3.10 0.21 8.71
CA LEU A 35 3.69 0.51 7.41
C LEU A 35 2.76 1.35 6.53
N ALA A 36 1.50 0.95 6.36
CA ALA A 36 0.57 1.63 5.48
C ALA A 36 0.24 3.07 5.94
N GLU A 37 0.16 3.29 7.25
CA GLU A 37 -0.19 4.59 7.84
C GLU A 37 1.02 5.52 8.01
N THR A 38 2.18 4.96 8.36
CA THR A 38 3.32 5.77 8.84
C THR A 38 4.47 5.84 7.85
N ILE A 39 4.75 4.74 7.13
CA ILE A 39 5.95 4.62 6.30
C ILE A 39 5.61 4.75 4.81
N ALA A 40 4.72 3.90 4.31
CA ALA A 40 4.28 3.91 2.92
C ALA A 40 3.24 5.00 2.62
N LEU A 41 2.66 5.61 3.66
CA LEU A 41 1.80 6.79 3.58
C LEU A 41 0.58 6.61 2.64
N CYS A 42 0.03 5.40 2.57
CA CYS A 42 -1.06 5.05 1.66
C CYS A 42 -2.27 5.98 1.85
N ALA A 43 -2.56 6.32 3.10
CA ALA A 43 -3.66 7.19 3.48
C ALA A 43 -3.57 8.61 2.91
N GLN A 44 -2.36 9.13 2.64
CA GLN A 44 -2.18 10.50 2.15
C GLN A 44 -2.76 10.70 0.75
N CYS A 45 -2.73 9.64 -0.06
CA CYS A 45 -3.33 9.64 -1.39
C CYS A 45 -4.74 9.05 -1.35
N HIS A 46 -4.97 8.00 -0.56
CA HIS A 46 -6.22 7.25 -0.63
C HIS A 46 -7.30 7.68 0.35
N SER A 47 -7.16 8.75 1.13
CA SER A 47 -8.22 9.19 2.05
C SER A 47 -8.93 10.46 1.56
N ALA A 48 -10.26 10.42 1.48
CA ALA A 48 -11.06 11.55 1.01
C ALA A 48 -10.84 12.80 1.90
N PRO A 49 -10.76 14.02 1.31
CA PRO A 49 -10.58 15.27 2.04
C PRO A 49 -11.78 15.68 2.90
N ASN A 50 -12.87 14.92 2.90
CA ASN A 50 -14.09 15.19 3.68
C ASN A 50 -13.84 15.07 5.20
N ASN A 51 -12.63 14.65 5.58
CA ASN A 51 -12.14 14.54 6.95
C ASN A 51 -10.99 15.55 7.22
N ALA A 52 -10.61 16.36 6.22
CA ALA A 52 -9.61 17.41 6.36
C ALA A 52 -10.26 18.59 7.10
N ILE A 53 -10.08 18.63 8.41
CA ILE A 53 -10.17 19.91 9.12
C ILE A 53 -9.08 20.80 8.50
N ASP A 54 -9.46 22.00 8.06
CA ASP A 54 -8.56 23.12 7.74
C ASP A 54 -7.40 22.93 6.72
N GLY A 55 -7.52 22.00 5.77
CA GLY A 55 -6.47 21.77 4.75
C GLY A 55 -5.26 21.01 5.29
N ARG A 56 -5.38 20.44 6.49
CA ARG A 56 -4.50 19.40 7.01
C ARG A 56 -4.99 18.03 6.56
N PRO A 57 -4.08 17.07 6.28
CA PRO A 57 -4.48 15.69 6.01
C PRO A 57 -5.33 15.18 7.19
N PRO A 58 -6.37 14.38 6.91
CA PRO A 58 -7.32 13.97 7.94
C PRO A 58 -6.63 13.21 9.07
N ILE A 59 -7.06 13.46 10.31
CA ILE A 59 -6.62 12.73 11.50
C ILE A 59 -7.07 11.25 11.44
N ILE A 60 -8.05 10.92 10.59
CA ILE A 60 -8.56 9.56 10.37
C ILE A 60 -8.51 9.23 8.88
N ALA A 61 -7.59 8.34 8.52
CA ALA A 61 -7.50 7.74 7.20
C ALA A 61 -8.73 6.84 6.94
N ASN A 62 -9.55 7.15 5.94
CA ASN A 62 -10.71 6.33 5.57
C ASN A 62 -10.47 5.47 4.33
N TYR A 63 -9.35 5.66 3.62
CA TYR A 63 -8.96 4.89 2.43
C TYR A 63 -9.98 4.85 1.29
N ALA A 64 -10.96 5.76 1.34
CA ALA A 64 -12.10 5.80 0.44
C ALA A 64 -11.76 6.39 -0.94
N GLY A 65 -10.52 6.79 -1.19
CA GLY A 65 -10.07 7.50 -2.39
C GLY A 65 -10.38 9.00 -2.34
N ILE A 66 -9.81 9.74 -3.28
CA ILE A 66 -10.00 11.19 -3.41
C ILE A 66 -10.60 11.48 -4.78
N ASP A 67 -11.60 12.34 -4.80
CA ASP A 67 -12.13 12.89 -6.04
C ASP A 67 -11.08 13.77 -6.70
N CYS A 68 -10.51 13.23 -7.78
CA CYS A 68 -9.90 13.94 -8.90
C CYS A 68 -9.48 15.40 -8.64
N PRO A 69 -8.57 15.71 -7.69
CA PRO A 69 -8.22 17.09 -7.43
C PRO A 69 -7.54 17.62 -8.67
N VAL A 70 -7.87 18.86 -8.99
CA VAL A 70 -7.11 19.63 -9.97
C VAL A 70 -5.81 20.02 -9.26
N TRP A 71 -4.86 19.08 -9.16
CA TRP A 71 -3.48 19.40 -8.81
C TRP A 71 -2.93 20.21 -9.97
N GLY A 72 -2.71 21.50 -9.74
CA GLY A 72 -2.33 22.44 -10.78
C GLY A 72 -3.50 23.34 -11.17
N ASN A 73 -3.48 24.54 -10.61
CA ASN A 73 -4.05 25.71 -11.22
C ASN A 73 -3.87 25.65 -12.75
N ASN A 74 -4.98 25.81 -13.44
CA ASN A 74 -5.18 26.15 -14.85
C ASN A 74 -4.28 27.30 -15.37
N ASP A 75 -3.52 27.94 -14.47
CA ASP A 75 -2.51 28.95 -14.74
C ASP A 75 -1.08 28.40 -14.85
N ASN A 76 -0.85 27.07 -14.84
CA ASN A 76 0.49 26.53 -15.09
C ASN A 76 0.95 26.94 -16.50
N PRO A 77 1.98 27.80 -16.64
CA PRO A 77 2.45 28.29 -17.93
C PRO A 77 3.12 27.20 -18.79
N ARG A 78 3.30 25.98 -18.27
CA ARG A 78 3.88 24.84 -19.01
C ARG A 78 2.88 24.10 -19.91
N GLY A 79 1.64 24.55 -19.95
CA GLY A 79 0.70 24.16 -20.98
C GLY A 79 0.18 22.72 -20.89
N LYS A 80 -0.82 22.51 -21.72
CA LYS A 80 -1.68 21.33 -21.94
C LYS A 80 -0.90 20.08 -22.39
N ASP A 81 0.37 20.28 -22.75
CA ASP A 81 1.30 19.27 -23.25
C ASP A 81 2.39 18.93 -22.22
N SER A 82 2.31 19.50 -21.01
CA SER A 82 3.19 19.13 -19.92
C SER A 82 2.90 17.68 -19.51
N VAL A 83 3.87 16.80 -19.74
CA VAL A 83 3.97 15.48 -19.10
C VAL A 83 4.25 15.62 -17.59
N ASP A 84 3.79 16.71 -16.99
CA ASP A 84 4.06 17.02 -15.61
C ASP A 84 3.35 15.97 -14.76
N PHE A 85 4.14 15.27 -13.95
CA PHE A 85 3.60 14.35 -12.94
C PHE A 85 2.59 15.06 -12.01
N VAL A 86 2.62 16.40 -12.00
CA VAL A 86 1.85 17.32 -11.15
C VAL A 86 0.54 17.82 -11.78
N THR A 87 0.36 17.89 -13.11
CA THR A 87 -0.78 18.63 -13.74
C THR A 87 -1.95 17.77 -14.21
N SER A 88 -1.88 16.46 -14.07
CA SER A 88 -3.01 15.60 -14.44
C SER A 88 -4.00 15.54 -13.30
N LYS A 89 -5.30 15.66 -13.64
CA LYS A 89 -6.41 15.34 -12.75
C LYS A 89 -6.17 13.93 -12.15
N LEU A 90 -5.76 13.90 -10.89
CA LEU A 90 -5.33 12.69 -10.18
C LEU A 90 -6.53 12.17 -9.42
N CYS A 91 -7.11 11.05 -9.83
CA CYS A 91 -8.19 10.44 -9.04
C CYS A 91 -7.58 9.25 -8.29
N GLU A 92 -7.41 9.39 -6.98
CA GLU A 92 -6.95 8.30 -6.14
C GLU A 92 -8.13 7.35 -5.85
N PRO A 93 -8.05 6.07 -6.23
CA PRO A 93 -9.17 5.15 -6.11
C PRO A 93 -9.48 4.81 -4.66
N ASN A 94 -10.74 4.44 -4.42
CA ASN A 94 -11.16 3.75 -3.20
C ASN A 94 -10.43 2.40 -3.09
N ILE A 95 -9.65 2.21 -2.02
CA ILE A 95 -8.94 0.94 -1.75
C ILE A 95 -9.51 0.20 -0.55
N THR A 96 -10.69 0.59 -0.08
CA THR A 96 -11.42 -0.22 0.91
C THR A 96 -11.97 -1.50 0.27
N PRO A 97 -12.27 -2.55 1.05
CA PRO A 97 -12.89 -3.79 0.57
C PRO A 97 -14.34 -3.66 0.09
N ASP A 98 -14.81 -2.46 -0.26
CA ASP A 98 -16.13 -2.26 -0.84
C ASP A 98 -16.24 -3.00 -2.20
N PRO A 99 -17.26 -3.85 -2.40
CA PRO A 99 -17.35 -4.72 -3.57
C PRO A 99 -17.75 -4.00 -4.87
N VAL A 100 -18.25 -2.76 -4.79
CA VAL A 100 -18.80 -2.03 -5.95
C VAL A 100 -17.87 -0.90 -6.39
N THR A 101 -17.43 -0.11 -5.43
CA THR A 101 -16.66 1.12 -5.63
C THR A 101 -15.19 0.97 -5.23
N GLY A 102 -14.87 0.00 -4.36
CA GLY A 102 -13.51 -0.29 -3.90
C GLY A 102 -12.85 -1.50 -4.56
N ILE A 103 -11.98 -2.16 -3.79
CA ILE A 103 -11.20 -3.34 -4.22
C ILE A 103 -11.72 -4.65 -3.62
N GLY A 104 -12.99 -4.72 -3.21
CA GLY A 104 -13.57 -5.91 -2.56
C GLY A 104 -13.49 -7.20 -3.38
N GLY A 105 -13.29 -7.11 -4.70
CA GLY A 105 -13.06 -8.26 -5.58
C GLY A 105 -11.59 -8.65 -5.78
N TRP A 106 -10.64 -7.91 -5.21
CA TRP A 106 -9.21 -8.17 -5.40
C TRP A 106 -8.70 -9.17 -4.36
N SER A 107 -7.87 -10.11 -4.81
CA SER A 107 -7.16 -10.98 -3.88
C SER A 107 -6.00 -10.24 -3.20
N LYS A 108 -5.50 -10.77 -2.07
CA LYS A 108 -4.28 -10.24 -1.43
C LYS A 108 -3.10 -10.16 -2.41
N ALA A 109 -2.96 -11.17 -3.28
CA ALA A 109 -1.92 -11.20 -4.31
C ALA A 109 -2.10 -10.10 -5.38
N ASP A 110 -3.34 -9.76 -5.72
CA ASP A 110 -3.61 -8.65 -6.64
C ASP A 110 -3.25 -7.30 -6.03
N ILE A 111 -3.50 -7.11 -4.73
CA ILE A 111 -3.12 -5.88 -4.02
C ILE A 111 -1.60 -5.74 -3.99
N ILE A 112 -0.87 -6.82 -3.65
CA ILE A 112 0.60 -6.83 -3.65
C ILE A 112 1.13 -6.50 -5.05
N ARG A 113 0.61 -7.18 -6.08
CA ARG A 113 1.00 -6.94 -7.47
C ARG A 113 0.71 -5.50 -7.91
N ALA A 114 -0.39 -4.91 -7.45
CA ALA A 114 -0.72 -3.53 -7.76
C ALA A 114 0.30 -2.54 -7.21
N PHE A 115 0.61 -2.59 -5.92
CA PHE A 115 1.51 -1.58 -5.35
C PHE A 115 2.99 -1.89 -5.56
N ARG A 116 3.40 -3.16 -5.74
CA ARG A 116 4.82 -3.49 -5.99
C ARG A 116 5.17 -3.51 -7.46
N ASP A 117 4.32 -4.14 -8.26
CA ASP A 117 4.62 -4.42 -9.67
C ASP A 117 3.89 -3.44 -10.59
N GLY A 118 3.09 -2.54 -10.03
CA GLY A 118 2.37 -1.52 -10.80
C GLY A 118 1.30 -2.10 -11.72
N LEU A 119 0.74 -3.28 -11.44
CA LEU A 119 -0.21 -3.95 -12.32
C LEU A 119 -1.53 -4.25 -11.61
N ARG A 120 -2.64 -3.91 -12.27
CA ARG A 120 -4.00 -4.24 -11.84
C ARG A 120 -4.31 -5.74 -12.02
N PRO A 121 -5.42 -6.25 -11.43
CA PRO A 121 -5.97 -7.58 -11.74
C PRO A 121 -6.11 -7.87 -13.23
N ASP A 122 -6.58 -6.88 -13.98
CA ASP A 122 -6.81 -6.95 -15.44
C ASP A 122 -5.52 -6.83 -16.28
N GLY A 123 -4.36 -6.69 -15.64
CA GLY A 123 -3.06 -6.54 -16.30
C GLY A 123 -2.76 -5.12 -16.79
N ALA A 124 -3.66 -4.16 -16.60
CA ALA A 124 -3.39 -2.77 -16.96
C ALA A 124 -2.37 -2.15 -15.98
N PRO A 125 -1.38 -1.38 -16.48
CA PRO A 125 -0.43 -0.68 -15.65
C PRO A 125 -1.11 0.43 -14.83
N LEU A 126 -0.67 0.56 -13.59
CA LEU A 126 -0.99 1.65 -12.69
C LEU A 126 -0.06 2.84 -12.96
N HIS A 127 -0.50 4.00 -12.50
CA HIS A 127 0.33 5.18 -12.57
C HIS A 127 1.62 5.00 -11.77
N PRO A 128 2.80 5.37 -12.34
CA PRO A 128 4.10 5.39 -11.69
C PRO A 128 4.10 5.76 -10.21
N ASN A 129 3.37 6.82 -9.81
CA ASN A 129 3.30 7.28 -8.42
C ASN A 129 2.85 6.21 -7.42
N MET A 130 2.05 5.23 -7.85
CA MET A 130 1.56 4.17 -6.96
C MET A 130 2.64 3.16 -6.59
N TRP A 131 3.54 2.81 -7.53
CA TRP A 131 4.40 1.63 -7.38
C TRP A 131 5.90 1.94 -7.33
N LEU A 132 6.35 3.08 -7.88
CA LEU A 132 7.78 3.36 -7.97
C LEU A 132 8.52 3.35 -6.63
N ASN A 133 7.83 3.64 -5.52
CA ASN A 133 8.45 3.66 -4.19
C ASN A 133 8.23 2.38 -3.40
N LEU A 134 7.27 1.55 -3.84
CA LEU A 134 6.82 0.37 -3.13
C LEU A 134 7.35 -0.92 -3.78
N HIS A 135 7.95 -0.83 -4.96
CA HIS A 135 8.61 -1.97 -5.62
C HIS A 135 9.69 -2.64 -4.74
N ALA A 136 10.33 -1.90 -3.83
CA ALA A 136 11.39 -2.41 -2.95
C ALA A 136 10.88 -2.97 -1.62
N LEU A 137 9.57 -2.98 -1.37
CA LEU A 137 9.00 -3.61 -0.17
C LEU A 137 9.42 -5.08 -0.10
N SER A 138 9.67 -5.57 1.12
CA SER A 138 9.90 -6.99 1.32
C SER A 138 8.60 -7.77 1.12
N ASP A 139 8.72 -9.06 0.84
CA ASP A 139 7.56 -9.94 0.62
C ASP A 139 6.68 -10.01 1.88
N GLU A 140 7.29 -10.04 3.07
CA GLU A 140 6.58 -10.02 4.35
C GLU A 140 5.84 -8.70 4.59
N ASP A 141 6.52 -7.57 4.37
CA ASP A 141 5.90 -6.25 4.62
C ASP A 141 4.82 -5.92 3.59
N ALA A 142 4.99 -6.39 2.35
CA ALA A 142 3.95 -6.30 1.33
C ALA A 142 2.72 -7.15 1.70
N ASP A 143 2.93 -8.37 2.18
CA ASP A 143 1.85 -9.23 2.66
C ASP A 143 1.10 -8.60 3.84
N ALA A 144 1.84 -8.03 4.79
CA ALA A 144 1.30 -7.33 5.94
C ALA A 144 0.45 -6.12 5.53
N ILE A 145 0.95 -5.26 4.64
CA ILE A 145 0.20 -4.09 4.11
C ILE A 145 -1.08 -4.55 3.41
N ALA A 146 -1.00 -5.54 2.51
CA ALA A 146 -2.16 -6.03 1.77
C ALA A 146 -3.19 -6.68 2.70
N GLY A 147 -2.73 -7.43 3.71
CA GLY A 147 -3.58 -7.99 4.76
C GLY A 147 -4.31 -6.90 5.53
N TYR A 148 -3.60 -5.85 5.97
CA TYR A 148 -4.21 -4.71 6.66
C TYR A 148 -5.27 -4.01 5.81
N ILE A 149 -4.97 -3.71 4.54
CA ILE A 149 -5.92 -3.06 3.62
C ILE A 149 -7.23 -3.85 3.51
N LEU A 150 -7.15 -5.19 3.48
CA LEU A 150 -8.33 -6.06 3.44
C LEU A 150 -9.17 -6.05 4.74
N THR A 151 -8.63 -5.54 5.84
CA THR A 151 -9.37 -5.38 7.11
C THR A 151 -10.07 -4.03 7.25
N LEU A 152 -9.81 -3.09 6.34
CA LEU A 152 -10.39 -1.75 6.43
C LEU A 152 -11.92 -1.80 6.35
N PRO A 153 -12.64 -0.92 7.06
CA PRO A 153 -14.08 -0.77 6.89
C PRO A 153 -14.41 -0.43 5.43
N PRO A 154 -15.33 -1.15 4.76
CA PRO A 154 -15.80 -0.80 3.44
C PRO A 154 -16.44 0.60 3.43
N VAL A 155 -16.08 1.43 2.46
CA VAL A 155 -16.69 2.73 2.23
C VAL A 155 -17.21 2.78 0.81
N VAL A 156 -18.48 3.14 0.62
CA VAL A 156 -19.05 3.37 -0.71
C VAL A 156 -18.64 4.77 -1.18
N HIS A 157 -17.76 4.84 -2.16
CA HIS A 157 -17.30 6.10 -2.75
C HIS A 157 -16.83 5.87 -4.18
N GLU A 158 -17.62 6.35 -5.15
CA GLU A 158 -17.32 6.23 -6.56
C GLU A 158 -16.53 7.44 -7.06
N GLN A 159 -15.28 7.24 -7.47
CA GLN A 159 -14.51 8.30 -8.12
C GLN A 159 -14.87 8.41 -9.61
N PRO A 160 -15.12 9.63 -10.13
CA PRO A 160 -15.35 9.84 -11.55
C PRO A 160 -14.07 9.53 -12.35
N GLY A 161 -14.10 8.45 -13.14
CA GLY A 161 -12.95 8.04 -13.97
C GLY A 161 -11.88 7.28 -13.18
N ARG A 162 -12.24 6.12 -12.60
CA ARG A 162 -11.35 5.25 -11.81
C ARG A 162 -9.99 5.05 -12.49
N GLY A 163 -8.94 5.60 -11.88
CA GLY A 163 -7.56 5.51 -12.35
C GLY A 163 -7.22 6.57 -13.39
N ARG A 164 -5.98 7.09 -13.34
CA ARG A 164 -5.47 7.95 -14.42
C ARG A 164 -5.62 7.24 -15.76
N VAL A 165 -6.17 7.94 -16.75
CA VAL A 165 -5.85 7.62 -18.15
C VAL A 165 -4.37 7.93 -18.32
N LEU A 166 -3.52 6.90 -18.25
CA LEU A 166 -2.12 7.06 -18.61
C LEU A 166 -2.06 7.61 -20.04
N SER A 167 -1.17 8.55 -20.31
CA SER A 167 -0.88 8.86 -21.70
C SER A 167 -0.42 7.58 -22.40
N GLU A 168 -0.76 7.42 -23.67
CA GLU A 168 -0.40 6.24 -24.46
C GLU A 168 1.09 5.89 -24.34
N ARG A 169 1.94 6.93 -24.26
CA ARG A 169 3.39 6.79 -24.04
C ARG A 169 3.71 6.19 -22.67
N ILE A 170 3.15 6.74 -21.59
CA ILE A 170 3.38 6.23 -20.23
C ILE A 170 2.84 4.81 -20.10
N TYR A 171 1.66 4.54 -20.67
CA TYR A 171 1.07 3.20 -20.70
C TYR A 171 2.01 2.17 -21.34
N LYS A 172 2.52 2.46 -22.54
CA LYS A 172 3.43 1.58 -23.28
C LYS A 172 4.76 1.37 -22.55
N VAL A 173 5.33 2.45 -22.00
CA VAL A 173 6.59 2.36 -21.24
C VAL A 173 6.38 1.50 -20.00
N SER A 174 5.33 1.76 -19.21
CA SER A 174 5.03 0.94 -18.03
C SER A 174 4.87 -0.54 -18.39
N LEU A 175 4.11 -0.88 -19.42
CA LEU A 175 3.97 -2.28 -19.85
C LEU A 175 5.30 -2.93 -20.25
N ALA A 176 6.24 -2.17 -20.83
CA ALA A 176 7.53 -2.69 -21.25
C ALA A 176 8.54 -2.83 -20.09
N THR A 177 8.35 -2.10 -18.98
CA THR A 177 9.34 -2.03 -17.89
C THR A 177 8.90 -2.71 -16.61
N LEU A 178 7.60 -2.87 -16.37
CA LEU A 178 7.07 -3.50 -15.17
C LEU A 178 7.43 -4.99 -15.16
N SER A 179 7.81 -5.48 -13.99
CA SER A 179 8.17 -6.87 -13.76
C SER A 179 7.85 -7.23 -12.31
N PRO A 180 7.51 -8.51 -12.03
CA PRO A 180 7.29 -8.95 -10.66
C PRO A 180 8.48 -8.63 -9.77
N SER A 181 8.23 -7.92 -8.67
CA SER A 181 9.22 -7.66 -7.64
C SER A 181 9.11 -8.67 -6.51
N SER A 182 10.25 -9.15 -6.03
CA SER A 182 10.39 -9.91 -4.78
C SER A 182 11.61 -9.39 -4.03
N ALA A 183 11.50 -9.28 -2.71
CA ALA A 183 12.60 -8.86 -1.86
C ALA A 183 12.48 -9.52 -0.49
N LYS A 184 13.60 -10.00 0.04
CA LYS A 184 13.66 -10.57 1.38
C LYS A 184 13.54 -9.46 2.42
N THR A 185 12.82 -9.73 3.52
CA THR A 185 12.84 -8.85 4.69
C THR A 185 14.27 -8.70 5.20
N PRO A 186 14.78 -7.47 5.35
CA PRO A 186 16.07 -7.25 5.98
C PRO A 186 16.04 -7.73 7.45
N ASP A 187 17.21 -8.13 7.96
CA ASP A 187 17.32 -8.55 9.36
C ASP A 187 16.98 -7.39 10.29
N ARG A 188 15.88 -7.52 11.04
CA ARG A 188 15.39 -6.49 11.96
C ARG A 188 16.32 -6.27 13.16
N SER A 189 17.21 -7.22 13.46
CA SER A 189 18.21 -7.08 14.52
C SER A 189 19.43 -6.25 14.09
N ASP A 190 19.65 -6.11 12.78
CA ASP A 190 20.60 -5.15 12.22
C ASP A 190 19.89 -3.80 11.99
N GLU A 191 19.96 -2.94 13.02
CA GLU A 191 19.27 -1.65 13.02
C GLU A 191 19.68 -0.74 11.86
N ALA A 192 20.93 -0.81 11.40
CA ALA A 192 21.43 0.02 10.31
C ALA A 192 20.86 -0.44 8.97
N VAL A 193 20.86 -1.75 8.71
CA VAL A 193 20.30 -2.34 7.49
C VAL A 193 18.79 -2.16 7.45
N TYR A 194 18.10 -2.44 8.56
CA TYR A 194 16.65 -2.30 8.64
C TYR A 194 16.21 -0.84 8.61
N GLY A 195 16.93 0.05 9.29
CA GLY A 195 16.69 1.50 9.24
C GLY A 195 16.82 2.04 7.82
N LYS A 196 17.87 1.65 7.08
CA LYS A 196 18.02 2.00 5.67
C LYS A 196 16.80 1.56 4.86
N TYR A 197 16.37 0.31 5.01
CA TYR A 197 15.20 -0.21 4.33
C TYR A 197 13.95 0.64 4.58
N LEU A 198 13.62 0.94 5.86
CA LEU A 198 12.48 1.78 6.21
C LEU A 198 12.56 3.19 5.60
N THR A 199 13.75 3.80 5.61
CA THR A 199 13.95 5.14 5.02
C THR A 199 13.84 5.17 3.50
N ASP A 200 14.17 4.07 2.83
CA ASP A 200 14.06 3.95 1.38
C ASP A 200 12.59 3.77 0.97
N ILE A 201 11.85 2.83 1.59
CA ILE A 201 10.43 2.59 1.28
C ILE A 201 9.53 3.77 1.72
N GLY A 202 9.92 4.49 2.78
CA GLY A 202 9.25 5.71 3.24
C GLY A 202 9.68 6.97 2.48
N ARG A 203 10.57 6.85 1.49
CA ARG A 203 11.13 7.94 0.69
C ARG A 203 11.74 9.09 1.49
N CYS A 204 12.20 8.85 2.71
CA CYS A 204 12.76 9.92 3.55
C CYS A 204 13.91 10.63 2.83
N ARG A 205 14.74 9.86 2.10
CA ARG A 205 15.88 10.36 1.34
C ARG A 205 15.50 11.30 0.18
N TYR A 206 14.31 11.17 -0.38
CA TYR A 206 13.88 11.99 -1.52
C TYR A 206 13.82 13.49 -1.17
N CYS A 207 13.54 13.80 0.10
CA CYS A 207 13.52 15.17 0.62
C CYS A 207 14.70 15.47 1.57
N HIS A 208 15.19 14.48 2.32
CA HIS A 208 16.17 14.67 3.40
C HIS A 208 17.60 14.27 3.02
N THR A 209 17.88 14.00 1.75
CA THR A 209 19.24 13.83 1.23
C THR A 209 19.45 14.90 0.15
N PRO A 210 20.67 15.49 0.02
CA PRO A 210 20.97 16.37 -1.09
C PRO A 210 20.62 15.67 -2.40
N ASN A 211 19.76 16.31 -3.20
CA ASN A 211 19.48 15.84 -4.55
C ASN A 211 20.59 16.38 -5.43
N ASP A 212 21.45 15.50 -5.92
CA ASP A 212 22.45 15.83 -6.94
C ASP A 212 21.68 16.11 -8.25
N ALA A 213 21.30 17.37 -8.46
CA ALA A 213 20.63 17.84 -9.68
C ALA A 213 21.61 18.04 -10.83
#